data_AF-A0A8H6Y3N3-F1
#
_entry.id   AF-A0A8H6Y3N3-F1
#
_cell.length_a   1.000
_cell.length_b   1.000
_cell.length_c   1.000
_cell.angle_alpha   90.00
_cell.angle_beta   90.00
_cell.angle_gamma   90.00
#
_symmetry.space_group_name_H-M   'P 1'
#
loop_
_entity.id
_entity.type
_entity.pdbx_description
1 polymer ?
#
loop_
_entity_poly.entity_id
_entity_poly.type
_entity_poly.pdbx_seq_one_letter_code
_entity_poly.pdbx_strand_id
1 'polypeptide(L)'
;MATLLRGGEYILFCNHRTLECWSVRCSKLFWVYPKNGPKSTIQEYDADVIDGGAGVNIIVSERNRELGSSRLQIVKLDFGSGISTPLFLSEAPRQCRFSEPKICGDIAVVYFLESTRQSSSPNPRLINWKTKDHLELTSPTFQLTVIPILNYILVLSNILPGGPKVSILDNSAFSSHWRNVAMHPTPNKVPISELEFLLQESITFHDLPSLTLWGTIELFAYESPLQDETYRVWALMRDGQQNHLATKNSGGFNDRQPSCALKYILLGTQDIRFLEQILYFGAFGHDRGESSDGGIVSDLSYIHISTYSGALTCIDTTGNRVLISYYK
;
A
#
# COMPACT_ATOMS: atom_id res chain seq x y z
N MET A 1 -12.41 -7.14 -1.35
CA MET A 1 -11.58 -6.32 -0.43
C MET A 1 -12.46 -5.21 0.12
N ALA A 2 -12.32 -4.84 1.39
CA ALA A 2 -13.08 -3.76 2.00
C ALA A 2 -12.13 -2.77 2.68
N THR A 3 -12.38 -1.46 2.54
CA THR A 3 -11.60 -0.38 3.13
C THR A 3 -12.53 0.62 3.80
N LEU A 4 -12.44 0.74 5.12
CA LEU A 4 -13.13 1.80 5.86
C LEU A 4 -12.43 3.13 5.57
N LEU A 5 -13.16 4.11 5.06
CA LEU A 5 -12.61 5.44 4.77
C LEU A 5 -12.35 6.22 6.05
N ARG A 6 -11.41 7.18 5.97
CA ARG A 6 -11.13 8.09 7.08
C ARG A 6 -12.43 8.79 7.52
N GLY A 7 -12.65 8.88 8.83
CA GLY A 7 -13.90 9.35 9.44
C GLY A 7 -14.90 8.23 9.76
N GLY A 8 -14.75 7.04 9.16
CA GLY A 8 -15.54 5.85 9.51
C GLY A 8 -16.99 5.85 9.02
N GLU A 9 -17.43 6.90 8.32
CA GLU A 9 -18.82 7.03 7.86
C GLU A 9 -19.11 6.21 6.59
N TYR A 10 -18.07 5.89 5.82
CA TYR A 10 -18.17 5.22 4.53
C TYR A 10 -17.18 4.07 4.45
N ILE A 11 -17.58 3.00 3.77
CA ILE A 11 -16.73 1.85 3.46
C ILE A 11 -16.73 1.61 1.94
N LEU A 12 -15.54 1.47 1.36
CA LEU A 12 -15.38 0.98 0.00
C LEU A 12 -15.32 -0.55 0.02
N PHE A 13 -16.09 -1.18 -0.85
CA PHE A 13 -16.16 -2.62 -1.00
C PHE A 13 -15.96 -2.99 -2.47
N CYS A 14 -14.86 -3.67 -2.77
CA CYS A 14 -14.60 -4.20 -4.09
C CYS A 14 -15.05 -5.66 -4.19
N ASN A 15 -16.08 -5.86 -5.01
CA ASN A 15 -16.43 -7.10 -5.68
C ASN A 15 -15.55 -7.23 -6.95
N HIS A 16 -15.28 -8.45 -7.42
CA HIS A 16 -14.52 -8.74 -8.65
C HIS A 16 -14.84 -7.87 -9.88
N ARG A 17 -16.03 -7.26 -9.94
CA ARG A 17 -16.47 -6.39 -11.05
C ARG A 17 -16.78 -4.96 -10.64
N THR A 18 -17.18 -4.73 -9.40
CA THR A 18 -17.69 -3.43 -8.96
C THR A 18 -16.97 -2.96 -7.71
N LEU A 19 -16.75 -1.65 -7.64
CA LEU A 19 -16.34 -0.95 -6.44
C LEU A 19 -17.56 -0.19 -5.92
N GLU A 20 -18.01 -0.57 -4.75
CA GLU A 20 -19.18 -0.02 -4.10
C GLU A 20 -18.73 0.87 -2.95
N CYS A 21 -19.45 1.96 -2.72
CA CYS A 21 -19.30 2.78 -1.53
C CYS A 21 -20.60 2.65 -0.73
N TRP A 22 -20.48 2.25 0.53
CA TRP A 22 -21.60 2.09 1.44
C TRP A 22 -21.50 3.10 2.58
N SER A 23 -22.61 3.75 2.90
CA SER A 23 -22.72 4.54 4.13
C SER A 23 -22.92 3.59 5.30
N VAL A 24 -22.00 3.62 6.26
CA VAL A 24 -22.05 2.79 7.47
C VAL A 24 -23.22 3.22 8.36
N ARG A 25 -23.38 4.53 8.55
CA ARG A 25 -24.45 5.09 9.40
C ARG A 25 -25.85 4.73 8.89
N CYS A 26 -26.04 4.82 7.57
CA CYS A 26 -27.35 4.62 6.95
C CYS A 26 -27.58 3.18 6.50
N SER A 27 -26.56 2.31 6.54
CA SER A 27 -26.57 0.95 5.97
C SER A 27 -27.09 0.92 4.53
N LYS A 28 -26.66 1.90 3.71
CA LYS A 28 -27.15 2.08 2.34
C LYS A 28 -26.01 2.12 1.35
N LEU A 29 -26.22 1.46 0.21
CA LEU A 29 -25.39 1.62 -0.96
C LEU A 29 -25.47 3.07 -1.45
N PHE A 30 -24.34 3.75 -1.41
CA PHE A 30 -24.24 5.17 -1.72
C PHE A 30 -23.78 5.39 -3.16
N TRP A 31 -22.81 4.60 -3.63
CA TRP A 31 -22.24 4.74 -4.97
C TRP A 31 -21.70 3.41 -5.51
N VAL A 32 -21.67 3.25 -6.83
CA VAL A 32 -21.16 2.05 -7.52
C VAL A 32 -20.33 2.45 -8.73
N TYR A 33 -19.19 1.78 -8.91
CA TYR A 33 -18.30 1.92 -10.05
C TYR A 33 -17.91 0.57 -10.68
N PRO A 34 -17.81 0.49 -12.01
CA PRO A 34 -18.31 1.48 -12.97
C PRO A 34 -19.85 1.42 -13.05
N LYS A 35 -20.50 2.58 -13.25
CA LYS A 35 -21.97 2.70 -13.22
C LYS A 35 -22.70 1.83 -14.26
N ASN A 36 -22.08 1.58 -15.41
CA ASN A 36 -22.72 0.91 -16.56
C ASN A 36 -22.34 -0.57 -16.74
N GLY A 37 -21.82 -1.23 -15.70
CA GLY A 37 -21.40 -2.63 -15.76
C GLY A 37 -20.13 -2.82 -16.60
N PRO A 38 -19.14 -3.58 -16.15
CA PRO A 38 -17.84 -3.52 -16.79
C PRO A 38 -17.65 -4.58 -17.88
N LYS A 39 -16.90 -4.21 -18.93
CA LYS A 39 -16.09 -5.14 -19.75
C LYS A 39 -14.73 -5.44 -19.10
N SER A 40 -14.42 -4.76 -17.99
CA SER A 40 -13.18 -4.85 -17.21
C SER A 40 -13.43 -5.51 -15.84
N THR A 41 -12.36 -5.99 -15.21
CA THR A 41 -12.37 -6.39 -13.80
C THR A 41 -11.56 -5.37 -13.02
N ILE A 42 -12.08 -4.91 -11.89
CA ILE A 42 -11.32 -4.11 -10.95
C ILE A 42 -10.27 -5.03 -10.32
N GLN A 43 -9.00 -4.67 -10.46
CA GLN A 43 -7.90 -5.44 -9.88
C GLN A 43 -7.67 -4.99 -8.45
N GLU A 44 -7.42 -3.70 -8.28
CA GLU A 44 -6.95 -3.08 -7.05
C GLU A 44 -7.43 -1.63 -7.00
N TYR A 45 -7.54 -1.07 -5.79
CA TYR A 45 -7.93 0.33 -5.58
C TYR A 45 -7.28 0.89 -4.32
N ASP A 46 -7.24 2.21 -4.23
CA ASP A 46 -6.92 2.96 -3.02
C ASP A 46 -7.75 4.25 -2.98
N ALA A 47 -7.83 4.88 -1.81
CA ALA A 47 -8.68 6.04 -1.62
C ALA A 47 -8.11 7.04 -0.61
N ASP A 48 -8.27 8.33 -0.94
CA ASP A 48 -7.86 9.46 -0.10
C ASP A 48 -9.06 10.37 0.17
N VAL A 49 -9.35 10.60 1.46
CA VAL A 49 -10.49 11.41 1.89
C VAL A 49 -10.08 12.88 1.83
N ILE A 50 -10.89 13.70 1.15
CA ILE A 50 -10.57 15.09 0.82
C ILE A 50 -11.62 16.05 1.37
N ASP A 51 -11.33 17.35 1.24
CA ASP A 51 -12.26 18.44 1.54
C ASP A 51 -12.86 18.34 2.96
N GLY A 52 -12.02 17.98 3.94
CA GLY A 52 -12.44 17.81 5.33
C GLY A 52 -13.43 16.66 5.57
N GLY A 53 -13.48 15.66 4.67
CA GLY A 53 -14.42 14.55 4.74
C GLY A 53 -15.65 14.70 3.84
N ALA A 54 -15.75 15.79 3.05
CA ALA A 54 -16.87 15.99 2.14
C ALA A 54 -16.81 15.12 0.87
N GLY A 55 -15.67 14.51 0.58
CA GLY A 55 -15.52 13.61 -0.56
C GLY A 55 -14.31 12.69 -0.45
N VAL A 56 -14.11 11.90 -1.51
CA VAL A 56 -12.98 10.97 -1.61
C VAL A 56 -12.45 10.93 -3.04
N ASN A 57 -11.13 10.97 -3.19
CA ASN A 57 -10.46 10.60 -4.43
C ASN A 57 -10.16 9.10 -4.39
N ILE A 58 -10.57 8.38 -5.43
CA ILE A 58 -10.40 6.94 -5.53
C ILE A 58 -9.57 6.65 -6.77
N ILE A 59 -8.45 5.97 -6.59
CA ILE A 59 -7.66 5.41 -7.68
C ILE A 59 -8.06 3.95 -7.90
N VAL A 60 -8.33 3.59 -9.16
CA VAL A 60 -8.79 2.25 -9.53
C VAL A 60 -7.92 1.71 -10.67
N SER A 61 -7.32 0.54 -10.43
CA SER A 61 -6.67 -0.26 -11.48
C SER A 61 -7.68 -1.25 -12.04
N GLU A 62 -7.91 -1.19 -13.34
CA GLU A 62 -8.83 -2.07 -14.05
C GLU A 62 -8.11 -2.85 -15.15
N ARG A 63 -8.56 -4.09 -15.38
CA ARG A 63 -8.06 -4.94 -16.46
C ARG A 63 -9.19 -5.41 -17.35
N ASN A 64 -9.09 -5.15 -18.65
CA ASN A 64 -9.92 -5.78 -19.66
C ASN A 64 -9.25 -7.09 -20.09
N ARG A 65 -9.82 -8.22 -19.68
CA ARG A 65 -9.26 -9.55 -19.99
C ARG A 65 -9.38 -9.89 -21.48
N GLU A 66 -10.42 -9.42 -22.15
CA GLU A 66 -10.67 -9.68 -23.57
C GLU A 66 -9.64 -8.95 -24.45
N LEU A 67 -9.33 -7.69 -24.12
CA LEU A 67 -8.39 -6.86 -24.88
C LEU A 67 -6.93 -7.00 -24.40
N GLY A 68 -6.71 -7.67 -23.27
CA GLY A 68 -5.39 -7.75 -22.64
C GLY A 68 -4.82 -6.39 -22.24
N SER A 69 -5.69 -5.39 -22.06
CA SER A 69 -5.34 -4.02 -21.68
C SER A 69 -5.67 -3.76 -20.22
N SER A 70 -4.92 -2.84 -19.61
CA SER A 70 -5.20 -2.34 -18.27
C SER A 70 -5.30 -0.83 -18.30
N ARG A 71 -6.11 -0.26 -17.44
CA ARG A 71 -6.26 1.20 -17.29
C ARG A 71 -6.25 1.59 -15.83
N LEU A 72 -5.79 2.79 -15.57
CA LEU A 72 -5.77 3.44 -14.27
C LEU A 72 -6.70 4.64 -14.33
N GLN A 73 -7.67 4.72 -13.42
CA GLN A 73 -8.58 5.84 -13.34
C GLN A 73 -8.54 6.45 -11.94
N ILE A 74 -8.57 7.78 -11.86
CA ILE A 74 -8.83 8.49 -10.60
C ILE A 74 -10.19 9.17 -10.73
N VAL A 75 -11.06 8.95 -9.75
CA VAL A 75 -12.40 9.55 -9.67
C VAL A 75 -12.55 10.28 -8.35
N LYS A 76 -13.19 11.44 -8.37
CA LYS A 76 -13.66 12.14 -7.17
C LYS A 76 -15.10 11.75 -6.91
N LEU A 77 -15.40 11.20 -5.75
CA LEU A 77 -16.77 10.99 -5.27
C LEU A 77 -17.11 12.07 -4.25
N ASP A 78 -18.16 12.82 -4.52
CA ASP A 78 -18.72 13.82 -3.61
C ASP A 78 -19.79 13.16 -2.72
N PHE A 79 -19.62 13.21 -1.40
CA PHE A 79 -20.54 12.55 -0.46
C PHE A 79 -21.83 13.33 -0.22
N GLY A 80 -21.88 14.62 -0.54
CA GLY A 80 -23.11 15.42 -0.45
C GLY A 80 -24.10 15.10 -1.57
N SER A 81 -23.59 14.85 -2.78
CA SER A 81 -24.39 14.61 -3.98
C SER A 81 -24.45 13.15 -4.41
N GLY A 82 -23.50 12.31 -4.00
CA GLY A 82 -23.34 10.95 -4.51
C GLY A 82 -22.86 10.88 -5.96
N ILE A 83 -22.43 12.01 -6.53
CA ILE A 83 -21.94 12.10 -7.90
C ILE A 83 -20.43 11.85 -7.90
N SER A 84 -19.98 11.03 -8.85
CA SER A 84 -18.56 10.84 -9.12
C SER A 84 -18.13 11.52 -10.41
N THR A 85 -17.00 12.21 -10.37
CA THR A 85 -16.39 12.89 -11.52
C THR A 85 -15.04 12.26 -11.85
N PRO A 86 -14.77 11.88 -13.11
CA PRO A 86 -13.45 11.40 -13.50
C PRO A 86 -12.44 12.54 -13.47
N LEU A 87 -11.30 12.32 -12.80
CA LEU A 87 -10.21 13.30 -12.69
C LEU A 87 -9.03 12.94 -13.60
N PHE A 88 -8.71 11.66 -13.70
CA PHE A 88 -7.56 11.17 -14.46
C PHE A 88 -7.87 9.82 -15.10
N LEU A 89 -7.30 9.58 -16.29
CA LEU A 89 -7.37 8.31 -16.99
C LEU A 89 -6.04 8.07 -17.70
N SER A 90 -5.46 6.88 -17.50
CA SER A 90 -4.28 6.42 -18.21
C SER A 90 -4.45 4.96 -18.63
N GLU A 91 -4.02 4.65 -19.85
CA GLU A 91 -3.98 3.27 -20.34
C GLU A 91 -2.55 2.73 -20.22
N ALA A 92 -2.42 1.50 -19.71
CA ALA A 92 -1.16 0.80 -19.75
C ALA A 92 -0.90 0.29 -21.18
N PRO A 93 0.37 0.18 -21.59
CA PRO A 93 0.72 -0.55 -22.81
C PRO A 93 0.13 -1.97 -22.78
N ARG A 94 -0.08 -2.56 -23.96
CA ARG A 94 -0.59 -3.94 -24.08
C ARG A 94 0.27 -4.89 -23.24
N GLN A 95 -0.37 -5.87 -22.58
CA GLN A 95 0.29 -6.85 -21.72
C GLN A 95 0.95 -6.28 -20.46
N CYS A 96 0.77 -4.99 -20.15
CA CYS A 96 1.14 -4.41 -18.87
C CYS A 96 -0.10 -4.27 -17.97
N ARG A 97 0.11 -4.31 -16.66
CA ARG A 97 -0.92 -3.97 -15.67
C ARG A 97 -0.40 -3.00 -14.63
N PHE A 98 -1.31 -2.16 -14.14
CA PHE A 98 -1.07 -1.34 -12.96
C PHE A 98 -1.32 -2.21 -11.72
N SER A 99 -0.40 -2.18 -10.76
CA SER A 99 -0.55 -2.81 -9.45
C SER A 99 -0.21 -1.85 -8.34
N GLU A 100 -0.66 -2.21 -7.15
CA GLU A 100 -0.46 -1.56 -5.87
C GLU A 100 -0.71 -0.04 -5.95
N PRO A 101 -1.86 0.39 -6.50
CA PRO A 101 -2.15 1.80 -6.60
C PRO A 101 -2.23 2.39 -5.18
N LYS A 102 -1.59 3.54 -4.98
CA LYS A 102 -1.72 4.38 -3.80
C LYS A 102 -2.04 5.81 -4.19
N ILE A 103 -2.82 6.51 -3.40
CA ILE A 103 -3.14 7.92 -3.66
C ILE A 103 -3.11 8.73 -2.37
N CYS A 104 -2.51 9.91 -2.41
CA CYS A 104 -2.62 10.90 -1.34
C CYS A 104 -2.44 12.31 -1.92
N GLY A 105 -3.40 13.19 -1.67
CA GLY A 105 -3.44 14.51 -2.27
C GLY A 105 -3.36 14.45 -3.79
N ASP A 106 -2.37 15.13 -4.35
CA ASP A 106 -2.21 15.30 -5.80
C ASP A 106 -1.34 14.22 -6.45
N ILE A 107 -0.78 13.32 -5.63
CA ILE A 107 0.15 12.29 -6.06
C ILE A 107 -0.49 10.92 -5.96
N ALA A 108 -0.35 10.15 -7.04
CA ALA A 108 -0.61 8.74 -7.07
C ALA A 108 0.69 7.97 -7.30
N VAL A 109 0.80 6.79 -6.69
CA VAL A 109 1.88 5.83 -6.91
C VAL A 109 1.30 4.56 -7.50
N VAL A 110 1.93 4.03 -8.54
CA VAL A 110 1.54 2.76 -9.17
C VAL A 110 2.76 1.99 -9.63
N TYR A 111 2.62 0.69 -9.77
CA TYR A 111 3.67 -0.19 -10.29
C TYR A 111 3.25 -0.75 -11.64
N PHE A 112 4.20 -0.82 -12.57
CA PHE A 112 3.99 -1.41 -13.89
C PHE A 112 4.51 -2.83 -13.92
N LEU A 113 3.61 -3.81 -14.01
CA LEU A 113 3.95 -5.22 -14.17
C LEU A 113 3.81 -5.62 -15.64
N GLU A 114 4.93 -6.01 -16.26
CA GLU A 114 4.95 -6.62 -17.59
C GLU A 114 4.65 -8.12 -17.51
N SER A 115 3.67 -8.60 -18.27
CA SER A 115 3.24 -10.01 -18.21
C SER A 115 4.30 -11.02 -18.68
N THR A 116 5.30 -10.57 -19.44
CA THR A 116 6.23 -11.43 -20.18
C THR A 116 7.64 -11.48 -19.58
N ARG A 117 7.97 -10.61 -18.60
CA ARG A 117 9.31 -10.57 -17.99
C ARG A 117 9.27 -11.14 -16.58
N GLN A 118 9.88 -12.31 -16.41
CA GLN A 118 9.97 -13.02 -15.12
C GLN A 118 10.90 -12.38 -14.06
N SER A 119 11.61 -11.28 -14.34
CA SER A 119 12.86 -11.04 -13.59
C SER A 119 13.19 -9.60 -13.14
N SER A 120 12.33 -8.60 -13.30
CA SER A 120 12.60 -7.29 -12.71
C SER A 120 11.43 -6.86 -11.83
N SER A 121 11.72 -6.62 -10.55
CA SER A 121 10.80 -5.93 -9.65
C SER A 121 10.31 -4.65 -10.33
N PRO A 122 8.99 -4.39 -10.37
CA PRO A 122 8.47 -3.21 -11.03
C PRO A 122 8.99 -1.95 -10.34
N ASN A 123 9.42 -0.97 -11.13
CA ASN A 123 9.73 0.35 -10.59
C ASN A 123 8.43 1.10 -10.24
N PRO A 124 8.37 1.77 -9.08
CA PRO A 124 7.24 2.63 -8.75
C PRO A 124 7.23 3.85 -9.67
N ARG A 125 6.04 4.18 -10.17
CA ARG A 125 5.77 5.41 -10.92
C ARG A 125 4.94 6.35 -10.08
N LEU A 126 5.43 7.57 -9.95
CA LEU A 126 4.69 8.66 -9.34
C LEU A 126 3.97 9.42 -10.45
N ILE A 127 2.72 9.76 -10.19
CA ILE A 127 1.84 10.48 -11.10
C ILE A 127 1.28 11.67 -10.33
N ASN A 128 1.61 12.88 -10.77
CA ASN A 128 0.84 14.06 -10.37
C ASN A 128 -0.40 14.12 -11.27
N TRP A 129 -1.53 13.65 -10.74
CA TRP A 129 -2.72 13.44 -11.56
C TRP A 129 -3.42 14.76 -11.93
N LYS A 130 -3.17 15.84 -11.19
CA LYS A 130 -3.68 17.18 -11.53
C LYS A 130 -2.95 17.78 -12.71
N THR A 131 -1.61 17.74 -12.68
CA THR A 131 -0.79 18.29 -13.77
C THR A 131 -0.61 17.31 -14.93
N LYS A 132 -0.97 16.04 -14.71
CA LYS A 132 -0.72 14.90 -15.63
C LYS A 132 0.77 14.71 -15.91
N ASP A 133 1.59 15.00 -14.91
CA ASP A 133 3.02 14.70 -14.97
C ASP A 133 3.30 13.35 -14.32
N HIS A 134 4.38 12.72 -14.75
CA HIS A 134 4.84 11.47 -14.16
C HIS A 134 6.36 11.40 -14.04
N LEU A 135 6.82 10.48 -13.20
CA LEU A 135 8.20 10.02 -13.13
C LEU A 135 8.24 8.57 -12.66
N GLU A 136 9.32 7.87 -12.99
CA GLU A 136 9.59 6.51 -12.55
C GLU A 136 10.82 6.54 -11.63
N LEU A 137 10.68 6.10 -10.38
CA LEU A 137 11.84 5.97 -9.50
C LEU A 137 12.54 4.67 -9.81
N THR A 138 13.85 4.76 -10.02
CA THR A 138 14.67 3.59 -10.28
C THR A 138 15.62 3.38 -9.12
N SER A 139 15.91 2.11 -8.86
CA SER A 139 17.00 1.70 -8.00
C SER A 139 17.83 0.70 -8.77
N PRO A 140 19.16 0.89 -8.87
CA PRO A 140 20.03 -0.01 -9.62
C PRO A 140 20.11 -1.42 -9.00
N THR A 141 19.67 -1.56 -7.76
CA THR A 141 20.03 -2.69 -6.93
C THR A 141 18.86 -3.35 -6.24
N PHE A 142 17.71 -2.68 -6.05
CA PHE A 142 16.68 -3.16 -5.12
C PHE A 142 15.24 -2.83 -5.51
N GLN A 143 14.30 -3.60 -4.97
CA GLN A 143 12.89 -3.27 -4.98
C GLN A 143 12.63 -2.04 -4.09
N LEU A 144 11.86 -1.10 -4.63
CA LEU A 144 11.39 0.08 -3.92
C LEU A 144 9.92 -0.12 -3.54
N THR A 145 9.59 0.14 -2.28
CA THR A 145 8.20 0.31 -1.84
C THR A 145 7.97 1.79 -1.57
N VAL A 146 6.99 2.39 -2.24
CA VAL A 146 6.74 3.84 -2.19
C VAL A 146 5.31 4.12 -1.76
N ILE A 147 5.15 5.07 -0.84
CA ILE A 147 3.84 5.53 -0.34
C ILE A 147 3.80 7.05 -0.33
N PRO A 148 2.79 7.67 -0.97
CA PRO A 148 2.57 9.10 -0.87
C PRO A 148 1.84 9.45 0.44
N ILE A 149 2.26 10.53 1.08
CA ILE A 149 1.63 11.07 2.30
C ILE A 149 1.69 12.59 2.25
N LEU A 150 0.56 13.25 1.97
CA LEU A 150 0.46 14.70 1.79
C LEU A 150 1.65 15.27 0.99
N ASN A 151 2.53 16.01 1.65
CA ASN A 151 3.68 16.72 1.08
C ASN A 151 4.95 15.87 1.05
N TYR A 152 4.87 14.60 1.44
CA TYR A 152 6.01 13.69 1.53
C TYR A 152 5.80 12.43 0.71
N ILE A 153 6.91 11.85 0.27
CA ILE A 153 6.97 10.51 -0.29
C ILE A 153 7.87 9.68 0.60
N LEU A 154 7.31 8.59 1.13
CA LEU A 154 8.10 7.57 1.81
C LEU A 154 8.60 6.56 0.80
N VAL A 155 9.88 6.24 0.91
CA VAL A 155 10.49 5.18 0.13
C VAL A 155 11.19 4.22 1.06
N LEU A 156 10.76 2.97 1.03
CA LEU A 156 11.52 1.87 1.58
C LEU A 156 12.37 1.25 0.47
N SER A 157 13.67 1.18 0.74
CA SER A 157 14.66 0.56 -0.12
C SER A 157 15.33 -0.59 0.63
N ASN A 158 15.34 -1.79 0.05
CA ASN A 158 16.00 -2.95 0.67
C ASN A 158 17.48 -3.00 0.30
N ILE A 159 18.34 -2.20 0.95
CA ILE A 159 19.75 -2.09 0.54
C ILE A 159 20.60 -3.23 1.13
N LEU A 160 21.16 -4.10 0.30
CA LEU A 160 22.23 -5.02 0.69
C LEU A 160 23.61 -4.40 0.50
N PRO A 161 24.58 -4.53 1.45
CA PRO A 161 24.52 -5.25 2.73
C PRO A 161 24.01 -4.42 3.94
N GLY A 162 23.30 -3.30 3.73
CA GLY A 162 22.91 -2.36 4.79
C GLY A 162 21.56 -2.57 5.47
N GLY A 163 20.77 -3.57 5.06
CA GLY A 163 19.38 -3.74 5.49
C GLY A 163 18.41 -2.75 4.82
N PRO A 164 17.11 -2.84 5.16
CA PRO A 164 16.12 -1.90 4.68
C PRO A 164 16.39 -0.50 5.20
N LYS A 165 16.20 0.50 4.33
CA LYS A 165 16.22 1.92 4.71
C LYS A 165 14.91 2.56 4.35
N VAL A 166 14.36 3.32 5.31
CA VAL A 166 13.22 4.21 5.06
C VAL A 166 13.78 5.59 4.82
N SER A 167 13.51 6.10 3.62
CA SER A 167 13.83 7.45 3.19
C SER A 167 12.55 8.27 3.11
N ILE A 168 12.66 9.54 3.46
CA ILE A 168 11.58 10.52 3.43
C ILE A 168 11.98 11.62 2.48
N LEU A 169 11.16 11.86 1.47
CA LEU A 169 11.37 12.90 0.48
C LEU A 169 10.27 13.94 0.60
N ASP A 170 10.64 15.20 0.43
CA ASP A 170 9.67 16.26 0.16
C ASP A 170 9.12 16.09 -1.25
N ASN A 171 7.81 16.28 -1.44
CA ASN A 171 7.19 16.25 -2.76
C ASN A 171 7.77 17.33 -3.69
N SER A 172 8.23 18.45 -3.14
CA SER A 172 8.92 19.50 -3.90
C SER A 172 10.27 19.07 -4.46
N ALA A 173 10.90 18.01 -3.92
CA ALA A 173 12.15 17.44 -4.45
C ALA A 173 11.98 16.89 -5.88
N PHE A 174 10.75 16.59 -6.29
CA PHE A 174 10.44 16.10 -7.63
C PHE A 174 10.14 17.21 -8.64
N SER A 175 10.04 18.47 -8.21
CA SER A 175 9.61 19.60 -9.03
C SER A 175 10.34 19.74 -10.37
N SER A 176 11.67 19.56 -10.38
CA SER A 176 12.51 19.62 -11.59
C SER A 176 12.45 18.35 -12.46
N HIS A 177 11.96 17.25 -11.91
CA HIS A 177 11.98 15.93 -12.52
C HIS A 177 10.67 15.55 -13.21
N TRP A 178 9.58 16.22 -12.85
CA TRP A 178 8.27 16.03 -13.47
C TRP A 178 8.33 16.25 -14.99
N ARG A 179 7.67 15.34 -15.71
CA ARG A 179 7.47 15.43 -17.16
C ARG A 179 6.02 15.14 -17.51
N ASN A 180 5.50 15.93 -18.44
CA ASN A 180 4.12 15.78 -18.88
C ASN A 180 3.91 14.51 -19.71
N VAL A 181 2.93 13.71 -19.31
CA VAL A 181 2.58 12.42 -19.96
C VAL A 181 2.20 12.64 -21.43
N ALA A 182 1.54 13.75 -21.77
CA ALA A 182 1.09 14.00 -23.14
C ALA A 182 2.25 14.35 -24.08
N MET A 183 3.34 14.91 -23.54
CA MET A 183 4.52 15.27 -24.32
C MET A 183 5.54 14.14 -24.40
N HIS A 184 5.62 13.28 -23.39
CA HIS A 184 6.57 12.19 -23.32
C HIS A 184 5.88 10.89 -22.90
N PRO A 185 5.72 9.91 -23.81
CA PRO A 185 5.01 8.66 -23.49
C PRO A 185 5.81 7.77 -22.54
N THR A 186 7.13 7.98 -22.44
CA THR A 186 8.00 7.29 -21.50
C THR A 186 8.24 8.18 -20.28
N PRO A 187 8.00 7.66 -19.06
CA PRO A 187 8.27 8.42 -17.85
C PRO A 187 9.75 8.73 -17.71
N ASN A 188 10.05 9.90 -17.15
CA ASN A 188 11.40 10.26 -16.76
C ASN A 188 11.87 9.29 -15.67
N LYS A 189 13.04 8.68 -15.87
CA LYS A 189 13.60 7.75 -14.89
C LYS A 189 14.55 8.51 -13.99
N VAL A 190 14.27 8.51 -12.69
CA VAL A 190 15.08 9.19 -11.70
C VAL A 190 15.63 8.16 -10.72
N PRO A 191 16.95 7.92 -10.70
CA PRO A 191 17.56 7.11 -9.68
C PRO A 191 17.30 7.70 -8.30
N ILE A 192 16.89 6.86 -7.34
CA ILE A 192 16.63 7.33 -5.98
C ILE A 192 17.87 7.95 -5.31
N SER A 193 19.07 7.57 -5.74
CA SER A 193 20.34 8.14 -5.29
C SER A 193 20.57 9.59 -5.75
N GLU A 194 19.83 10.09 -6.74
CA GLU A 194 19.91 11.48 -7.21
C GLU A 194 18.98 12.42 -6.46
N LEU A 195 18.15 11.88 -5.55
CA LEU A 195 17.16 12.65 -4.81
C LEU A 195 17.70 13.04 -3.43
N GLU A 196 17.34 14.24 -3.00
CA GLU A 196 17.63 14.73 -1.65
C GLU A 196 16.60 14.19 -0.65
N PHE A 197 17.08 13.57 0.42
CA PHE A 197 16.24 13.03 1.49
C PHE A 197 16.17 14.04 2.63
N LEU A 198 14.96 14.31 3.13
CA LEU A 198 14.77 15.03 4.39
C LEU A 198 15.29 14.20 5.57
N LEU A 199 15.05 12.88 5.49
CA LEU A 199 15.51 11.91 6.45
C LEU A 199 15.77 10.59 5.76
N GLN A 200 16.81 9.88 6.21
CA GLN A 200 17.07 8.51 5.83
C GLN A 200 17.49 7.70 7.04
N GLU A 201 16.75 6.64 7.35
CA GLU A 201 16.97 5.83 8.52
C GLU A 201 17.09 4.35 8.16
N SER A 202 18.05 3.67 8.81
CA SER A 202 18.23 2.24 8.63
C SER A 202 17.32 1.47 9.59
N ILE A 203 16.65 0.45 9.08
CA ILE A 203 15.87 -0.47 9.91
C ILE A 203 16.82 -1.59 10.36
N THR A 204 17.27 -1.52 11.61
CA THR A 204 17.98 -2.60 12.27
C THR A 204 16.98 -3.61 12.81
N PHE A 205 16.97 -4.82 12.25
CA PHE A 205 16.28 -5.94 12.88
C PHE A 205 17.22 -6.56 13.88
N HIS A 206 17.16 -6.06 15.11
CA HIS A 206 17.75 -6.74 16.25
C HIS A 206 17.08 -8.13 16.34
N ASP A 207 17.86 -9.20 16.36
CA ASP A 207 17.42 -10.59 16.56
C ASP A 207 16.85 -11.38 15.36
N LEU A 208 16.92 -10.90 14.11
CA LEU A 208 16.62 -11.77 12.96
C LEU A 208 17.88 -12.50 12.48
N PRO A 209 17.96 -13.83 12.60
CA PRO A 209 19.17 -14.59 12.28
C PRO A 209 19.42 -14.59 10.78
N SER A 210 20.26 -13.68 10.27
CA SER A 210 20.80 -13.62 8.90
C SER A 210 19.83 -14.11 7.81
N LEU A 211 18.54 -13.83 7.99
CA LEU A 211 17.49 -14.29 7.10
C LEU A 211 17.75 -13.54 5.81
N THR A 212 18.15 -14.29 4.79
CA THR A 212 18.22 -13.80 3.43
C THR A 212 16.91 -13.06 3.15
N LEU A 213 17.02 -11.76 2.85
CA LEU A 213 15.95 -10.75 2.72
C LEU A 213 14.88 -11.09 1.67
N TRP A 214 14.16 -12.17 1.86
CA TRP A 214 13.16 -12.68 0.92
C TRP A 214 11.74 -12.35 1.39
N GLY A 215 11.61 -11.67 2.53
CA GLY A 215 10.36 -11.13 3.02
C GLY A 215 9.92 -9.90 2.24
N THR A 216 8.61 -9.78 2.01
CA THR A 216 8.01 -8.55 1.46
C THR A 216 7.83 -7.58 2.60
N ILE A 217 8.36 -6.36 2.47
CA ILE A 217 8.13 -5.31 3.45
C ILE A 217 7.06 -4.38 2.92
N GLU A 218 5.95 -4.31 3.64
CA GLU A 218 4.86 -3.39 3.39
C GLU A 218 5.06 -2.14 4.24
N LEU A 219 4.90 -0.98 3.63
CA LEU A 219 4.82 0.28 4.35
C LEU A 219 3.34 0.62 4.59
N PHE A 220 3.08 1.32 5.68
CA PHE A 220 1.80 1.93 5.96
C PHE A 220 2.04 3.30 6.57
N ALA A 221 1.13 4.23 6.34
CA ALA A 221 1.17 5.50 7.02
C ALA A 221 -0.24 6.02 7.28
N TYR A 222 -0.42 6.61 8.46
CA TYR A 222 -1.71 7.09 8.93
C TYR A 222 -1.53 8.42 9.65
N GLU A 223 -2.48 9.33 9.50
CA GLU A 223 -2.48 10.52 10.33
C GLU A 223 -2.73 10.15 11.79
N SER A 224 -2.00 10.80 12.69
CA SER A 224 -2.12 10.63 14.13
C SER A 224 -3.41 11.30 14.58
N PRO A 225 -4.32 10.58 15.25
CA PRO A 225 -5.53 11.20 15.79
C PRO A 225 -5.25 12.04 17.04
N LEU A 226 -4.05 11.91 17.62
CA LEU A 226 -3.65 12.60 18.84
C LEU A 226 -2.96 13.94 18.57
N GLN A 227 -2.43 14.13 17.35
CA GLN A 227 -1.60 15.28 16.99
C GLN A 227 -1.89 15.65 15.55
N ASP A 228 -2.32 16.89 15.33
CA ASP A 228 -2.57 17.42 14.00
C ASP A 228 -1.31 17.39 13.15
N GLU A 229 -1.50 17.19 11.85
CA GLU A 229 -0.43 17.20 10.83
C GLU A 229 0.72 16.23 11.10
N THR A 230 0.45 15.21 11.91
CA THR A 230 1.46 14.26 12.34
C THR A 230 1.15 12.88 11.78
N TYR A 231 2.07 12.23 11.09
CA TYR A 231 1.87 10.88 10.55
C TYR A 231 2.60 9.82 11.35
N ARG A 232 1.97 8.65 11.40
CA ARG A 232 2.40 7.41 11.99
C ARG A 232 2.74 6.44 10.88
N VAL A 233 4.04 6.22 10.67
CA VAL A 233 4.54 5.30 9.64
C VAL A 233 4.83 3.95 10.27
N TRP A 234 4.43 2.88 9.61
CA TRP A 234 4.71 1.52 9.99
C TRP A 234 5.39 0.78 8.83
N ALA A 235 6.45 0.04 9.12
CA ALA A 235 6.99 -0.96 8.21
C ALA A 235 6.67 -2.35 8.75
N LEU A 236 5.99 -3.17 7.97
CA LEU A 236 5.62 -4.55 8.28
C LEU A 236 6.42 -5.48 7.37
N MET A 237 7.30 -6.27 7.95
CA MET A 237 7.95 -7.36 7.23
C MET A 237 7.06 -8.62 7.29
N ARG A 238 6.67 -9.13 6.13
CA ARG A 238 6.06 -10.46 5.99
C ARG A 238 7.15 -11.43 5.59
N ASP A 239 7.31 -12.52 6.34
CA ASP A 239 8.18 -13.60 5.89
C ASP A 239 7.64 -14.11 4.55
N GLY A 240 8.49 -14.11 3.54
CA GLY A 240 8.08 -14.59 2.23
C GLY A 240 7.78 -16.06 2.43
N GLN A 241 6.52 -16.48 2.26
CA GLN A 241 6.18 -17.90 2.36
C GLN A 241 7.23 -18.64 1.56
N GLN A 242 8.08 -19.42 2.26
CA GLN A 242 8.96 -20.33 1.56
C GLN A 242 8.02 -21.10 0.66
N ASN A 243 8.23 -21.00 -0.66
CA ASN A 243 7.59 -21.90 -1.58
C ASN A 243 7.98 -23.29 -1.05
N HIS A 244 7.07 -23.91 -0.30
CA HIS A 244 7.15 -25.28 0.15
C HIS A 244 6.96 -26.14 -1.10
N LEU A 245 7.90 -26.01 -2.05
CA LEU A 245 8.20 -27.04 -3.01
C LEU A 245 8.73 -28.20 -2.19
N ALA A 246 7.77 -29.02 -1.79
CA ALA A 246 7.87 -30.30 -1.13
C ALA A 246 9.18 -31.04 -1.44
N THR A 247 10.22 -30.81 -0.65
CA THR A 247 11.24 -31.81 -0.41
C THR A 247 10.72 -32.70 0.70
N LYS A 248 9.88 -33.66 0.30
CA LYS A 248 9.15 -34.62 1.16
C LYS A 248 10.03 -35.56 2.01
N ASN A 249 11.36 -35.35 2.08
CA ASN A 249 12.30 -36.41 2.45
C ASN A 249 13.27 -36.10 3.60
N SER A 250 12.98 -35.15 4.49
CA SER A 250 13.72 -35.07 5.77
C SER A 250 12.80 -34.70 6.91
N GLY A 251 12.45 -35.70 7.72
CA GLY A 251 11.73 -35.54 8.99
C GLY A 251 12.53 -34.66 9.94
N GLY A 252 12.01 -33.45 10.18
CA GLY A 252 12.62 -32.43 11.01
C GLY A 252 12.10 -31.05 10.65
N PHE A 253 10.77 -30.89 10.58
CA PHE A 253 10.17 -29.57 10.46
C PHE A 253 10.29 -28.85 11.80
N ASN A 254 11.26 -27.94 11.91
CA ASN A 254 11.17 -26.89 12.90
C ASN A 254 10.14 -25.89 12.37
N ASP A 255 8.99 -25.81 13.05
CA ASP A 255 7.99 -24.76 12.87
C ASP A 255 8.66 -23.40 13.09
N ARG A 256 9.14 -22.77 12.01
CA ARG A 256 9.66 -21.42 12.07
C ARG A 256 8.48 -20.46 12.09
N GLN A 257 8.34 -19.74 13.20
CA GLN A 257 7.29 -18.75 13.38
C GLN A 257 7.54 -17.57 12.45
N PRO A 258 6.50 -17.06 11.75
CA PRO A 258 6.61 -15.79 11.07
C PRO A 258 6.88 -14.72 12.12
N SER A 259 7.98 -13.98 11.93
CA SER A 259 8.35 -12.87 12.79
C SER A 259 8.01 -11.55 12.10
N CYS A 260 7.06 -10.80 12.67
CA CYS A 260 6.84 -9.41 12.28
C CYS A 260 7.74 -8.52 13.12
N ALA A 261 8.44 -7.58 12.48
CA ALA A 261 9.09 -6.47 13.15
C ALA A 261 8.40 -5.18 12.69
N LEU A 262 8.08 -4.33 13.66
CA LEU A 262 7.39 -3.07 13.47
C LEU A 262 8.36 -1.93 13.78
N LYS A 263 8.43 -0.92 12.93
CA LYS A 263 9.19 0.30 13.21
C LYS A 263 8.29 1.50 12.96
N TYR A 264 8.31 2.46 13.89
CA TYR A 264 7.41 3.60 13.92
C TYR A 264 8.15 4.91 13.65
N ILE A 265 7.58 5.74 12.78
CA ILE A 265 8.10 7.08 12.49
C ILE A 265 6.99 8.10 12.74
N LEU A 266 7.32 9.17 13.46
CA LEU A 266 6.45 10.33 13.69
C LEU A 266 6.86 11.44 12.72
N LEU A 267 5.97 11.84 11.82
CA LEU A 267 6.22 12.92 10.86
C LEU A 267 5.30 14.10 11.14
N GLY A 268 5.79 15.14 11.82
CA GLY A 268 5.08 16.41 11.95
C GLY A 268 5.54 17.43 10.91
N THR A 269 4.72 18.45 10.65
CA THR A 269 5.03 19.56 9.73
C THR A 269 6.24 20.40 10.11
N GLN A 270 6.74 20.28 11.35
CA GLN A 270 7.91 21.01 11.84
C GLN A 270 9.03 20.12 12.40
N ASP A 271 8.77 18.84 12.64
CA ASP A 271 9.73 17.91 13.25
C ASP A 271 9.50 16.50 12.72
N ILE A 272 10.55 15.87 12.19
CA ILE A 272 10.58 14.42 11.96
C ILE A 272 11.24 13.77 13.17
N ARG A 273 10.51 12.90 13.86
CA ARG A 273 11.03 12.19 15.03
C ARG A 273 10.94 10.69 14.84
N PHE A 274 12.01 10.01 15.21
CA PHE A 274 12.05 8.56 15.20
C PHE A 274 11.76 8.03 16.60
N LEU A 275 10.84 7.07 16.72
CA LEU A 275 10.64 6.33 17.96
C LEU A 275 10.63 4.84 17.63
N GLU A 276 11.68 4.16 18.06
CA GLU A 276 11.85 2.73 17.81
C GLU A 276 11.02 1.91 18.81
N GLN A 277 10.11 1.09 18.29
CA GLN A 277 9.41 0.07 19.08
C GLN A 277 9.25 -1.17 18.23
N ILE A 278 10.05 -2.20 18.54
CA ILE A 278 9.98 -3.49 17.89
C ILE A 278 8.92 -4.32 18.61
N LEU A 279 7.76 -4.52 17.96
CA LEU A 279 6.77 -5.49 18.39
C LEU A 279 6.98 -6.78 17.61
N TYR A 280 7.31 -7.86 18.32
CA TYR A 280 7.38 -9.20 17.75
C TYR A 280 6.01 -9.86 17.81
N PHE A 281 5.48 -10.25 16.66
CA PHE A 281 4.30 -11.10 16.56
C PHE A 281 4.73 -12.44 15.99
N GLY A 282 4.51 -13.53 16.74
CA GLY A 282 4.58 -14.90 16.23
C GLY A 282 3.16 -15.43 16.07
N ALA A 283 2.74 -15.73 14.84
CA ALA A 283 1.52 -16.47 14.60
C ALA A 283 1.82 -17.97 14.78
N PHE A 284 1.08 -18.65 15.66
CA PHE A 284 1.24 -20.09 15.90
C PHE A 284 0.27 -20.86 14.99
N GLY A 285 0.75 -21.32 13.83
CA GLY A 285 -0.02 -22.25 13.01
C GLY A 285 0.08 -23.66 13.58
N HIS A 286 -0.97 -24.17 14.23
CA HIS A 286 -1.09 -25.60 14.49
C HIS A 286 -1.82 -26.24 13.31
N ASP A 287 -1.09 -27.05 12.55
CA ASP A 287 -1.60 -27.77 11.38
C ASP A 287 -2.67 -28.80 11.80
N ARG A 288 -3.96 -28.50 11.59
CA ARG A 288 -5.03 -29.51 11.53
C ARG A 288 -6.11 -29.11 10.51
N GLY A 289 -5.97 -29.67 9.31
CA GLY A 289 -7.04 -30.34 8.56
C GLY A 289 -8.26 -29.53 8.09
N GLU A 290 -8.35 -29.38 6.76
CA GLU A 290 -9.55 -29.28 5.91
C GLU A 290 -10.69 -28.32 6.33
N SER A 291 -10.85 -27.22 5.57
CA SER A 291 -12.10 -26.97 4.81
C SER A 291 -11.99 -25.76 3.88
N SER A 292 -12.85 -25.78 2.87
CA SER A 292 -12.97 -24.92 1.70
C SER A 292 -13.72 -23.59 1.95
N ASP A 293 -13.48 -22.66 1.03
CA ASP A 293 -14.21 -21.40 0.72
C ASP A 293 -13.79 -20.10 1.44
N GLY A 294 -13.19 -19.20 0.63
CA GLY A 294 -13.86 -17.91 0.41
C GLY A 294 -13.46 -16.71 1.27
N GLY A 295 -12.20 -16.59 1.66
CA GLY A 295 -11.64 -15.33 2.17
C GLY A 295 -10.12 -15.36 2.07
N ILE A 296 -9.45 -14.27 1.69
CA ILE A 296 -8.00 -14.16 1.90
C ILE A 296 -7.81 -13.80 3.37
N VAL A 297 -8.10 -14.79 4.20
CA VAL A 297 -7.62 -14.99 5.55
C VAL A 297 -6.40 -15.87 5.35
N SER A 298 -5.19 -15.33 5.48
CA SER A 298 -4.09 -16.24 5.85
C SER A 298 -4.38 -16.59 7.28
N ASP A 299 -4.70 -17.85 7.54
CA ASP A 299 -5.13 -18.34 8.84
C ASP A 299 -4.29 -17.70 9.97
N LEU A 300 -5.00 -16.85 10.74
CA LEU A 300 -4.78 -16.62 12.16
C LEU A 300 -3.94 -15.42 12.60
N SER A 301 -4.21 -14.23 12.05
CA SER A 301 -4.06 -12.92 12.75
C SER A 301 -4.73 -11.79 11.95
N TYR A 302 -5.75 -11.13 12.50
CA TYR A 302 -6.30 -9.89 11.95
C TYR A 302 -5.59 -8.70 12.59
N ILE A 303 -4.79 -7.99 11.80
CA ILE A 303 -4.17 -6.74 12.23
C ILE A 303 -5.02 -5.58 11.71
N HIS A 304 -5.58 -4.81 12.62
CA HIS A 304 -6.28 -3.58 12.38
C HIS A 304 -5.60 -2.44 13.10
N ILE A 305 -5.12 -1.48 12.32
CA ILE A 305 -4.63 -0.22 12.87
C ILE A 305 -5.83 0.72 12.88
N SER A 306 -6.32 1.03 14.08
CA SER A 306 -7.37 2.03 14.25
C SER A 306 -6.82 3.38 13.83
N THR A 307 -7.37 3.92 12.74
CA THR A 307 -7.06 5.28 12.27
C THR A 307 -7.48 6.33 13.30
N TYR A 308 -8.47 6.04 14.15
CA TYR A 308 -9.00 6.97 15.16
C TYR A 308 -8.22 7.00 16.48
N SER A 309 -7.54 5.92 16.86
CA SER A 309 -6.76 5.88 18.11
C SER A 309 -5.25 5.72 17.88
N GLY A 310 -4.85 5.44 16.63
CA GLY A 310 -3.53 4.92 16.32
C GLY A 310 -3.26 3.55 16.95
N ALA A 311 -4.29 2.92 17.56
CA ALA A 311 -4.14 1.66 18.24
C ALA A 311 -3.93 0.55 17.23
N LEU A 312 -2.88 -0.24 17.47
CA LEU A 312 -2.67 -1.48 16.75
C LEU A 312 -3.51 -2.55 17.46
N THR A 313 -4.62 -2.94 16.84
CA THR A 313 -5.43 -4.08 17.25
C THR A 313 -4.98 -5.30 16.47
N CYS A 314 -4.38 -6.27 17.14
CA CYS A 314 -4.14 -7.59 16.58
C CYS A 314 -5.13 -8.57 17.21
N ILE A 315 -5.94 -9.23 16.39
CA ILE A 315 -6.82 -10.33 16.80
C ILE A 315 -6.16 -11.62 16.34
N ASP A 316 -5.67 -12.38 17.30
CA ASP A 316 -5.25 -13.75 17.07
C ASP A 316 -6.47 -14.66 17.18
N THR A 317 -6.91 -15.19 16.03
CA THR A 317 -8.08 -16.08 15.95
C THR A 317 -7.77 -17.51 16.38
N THR A 318 -6.50 -17.90 16.63
CA THR A 318 -6.16 -19.21 17.23
C THR A 318 -6.26 -19.16 18.74
N GLY A 319 -5.84 -18.05 19.33
CA GLY A 319 -5.69 -17.90 20.77
C GLY A 319 -6.89 -17.31 21.49
N ASN A 320 -7.94 -16.87 20.78
CA ASN A 320 -9.01 -16.02 21.33
C ASN A 320 -8.45 -14.78 22.08
N ARG A 321 -7.36 -14.19 21.55
CA ARG A 321 -6.70 -13.02 22.17
C ARG A 321 -6.83 -11.81 21.25
N VAL A 322 -7.25 -10.69 21.84
CA VAL A 322 -7.23 -9.38 21.20
C VAL A 322 -6.16 -8.56 21.92
N LEU A 323 -5.07 -8.26 21.22
CA LEU A 323 -4.05 -7.33 21.65
C LEU A 323 -4.42 -5.96 21.11
N ILE A 324 -4.75 -5.03 21.99
CA ILE A 324 -4.96 -3.62 21.62
C ILE A 324 -3.81 -2.84 22.24
N SER A 325 -2.84 -2.45 21.41
CA SER A 325 -1.79 -1.53 21.83
C SER A 325 -2.33 -0.11 21.70
N TYR A 326 -2.67 0.50 22.84
CA TYR A 326 -2.97 1.92 22.92
C TYR A 326 -1.67 2.69 23.12
N TYR A 327 -1.42 3.69 22.28
CA TYR A 327 -0.34 4.64 22.50
C TYR A 327 -0.87 5.83 23.31
N LYS A 328 -0.20 6.16 24.41
CA LYS A 328 -0.39 7.42 25.14
C LYS A 328 0.48 8.51 24.55
#